data_AF-A0A293MDN2-F1
#
_entry.id   AF-A0A293MDN2-F1
#
_cell.length_a   1.000
_cell.length_b   1.000
_cell.length_c   1.000
_cell.angle_alpha   90.00
_cell.angle_beta   90.00
_cell.angle_gamma   90.00
#
_symmetry.space_group_name_H-M   'P 1'
#
loop_
_entity.id
_entity.type
_entity.pdbx_description
1 polymer ?
#
loop_
_entity_poly.entity_id
_entity_poly.type
_entity_poly.pdbx_seq_one_letter_code
_entity_poly.pdbx_strand_id
1 'polypeptide(L)'
;MDVITIEKTGEFFRLLYDVKGRFVLHRITPEEAKYKLCRVKRVQVGPKGVPFLVTHDARTIRYPDPLIKVNDTVKVDLATGKIDDYIKFDSGNVCMVTGGHTGGHNLGRVGTITSRERHPGSFDIVHVKDSQGHTFATRLSYIFVIGKGTKPYISLPRGKGVKLSSSSAKVPSHTFPCHVVRESSSLSPKKGTVGCRSRRSTKWPINELLWSINCMLLCLPPSPLWCR
;
A
#
# COMPACT_ATOMS: atom_id res chain seq x y z
N MET A 1 8.57 -2.40 -11.31
CA MET A 1 7.79 -1.33 -10.64
C MET A 1 6.63 -0.93 -11.53
N ASP A 2 5.74 -1.89 -11.79
CA ASP A 2 5.03 -1.93 -13.07
C ASP A 2 3.70 -1.20 -12.96
N VAL A 3 3.32 -0.56 -14.06
CA VAL A 3 2.03 0.13 -14.20
C VAL A 3 1.13 -0.77 -15.04
N ILE A 4 -0.06 -1.04 -14.53
CA ILE A 4 -1.11 -1.81 -15.19
C ILE A 4 -2.27 -0.86 -15.44
N THR A 5 -2.73 -0.78 -16.67
CA THR A 5 -3.80 0.13 -17.10
C THR A 5 -4.99 -0.69 -17.62
N ILE A 6 -6.19 -0.41 -17.13
CA ILE A 6 -7.43 -1.02 -17.64
C ILE A 6 -8.24 0.08 -18.31
N GLU A 7 -8.19 0.12 -19.65
CA GLU A 7 -8.80 1.20 -20.43
C GLU A 7 -10.33 1.23 -20.32
N LYS A 8 -10.96 0.05 -20.19
CA LYS A 8 -12.43 -0.05 -20.12
C LYS A 8 -13.02 0.55 -18.85
N THR A 9 -12.32 0.45 -17.73
CA THR A 9 -12.77 0.97 -16.43
C THR A 9 -12.10 2.30 -16.07
N GLY A 10 -11.10 2.74 -16.84
CA GLY A 10 -10.31 3.93 -16.54
C GLY A 10 -9.49 3.80 -15.25
N GLU A 11 -9.27 2.58 -14.75
CA GLU A 11 -8.52 2.34 -13.52
C GLU A 11 -7.03 2.07 -13.82
N PHE A 12 -6.17 2.72 -13.05
CA PHE A 12 -4.72 2.58 -13.14
C PHE A 12 -4.18 1.96 -11.85
N PHE A 13 -3.31 0.98 -12.00
CA PHE A 13 -2.69 0.28 -10.88
C PHE A 13 -1.18 0.30 -10.99
N ARG A 14 -0.50 0.35 -9.86
CA ARG A 14 0.93 0.10 -9.74
C ARG A 14 1.16 -1.13 -8.87
N LEU A 15 2.01 -2.04 -9.36
CA LEU A 15 2.46 -3.19 -8.59
C LEU A 15 3.54 -2.75 -7.61
N LEU A 16 3.21 -2.80 -6.32
CA LEU A 16 4.11 -2.49 -5.21
C LEU A 16 4.24 -3.66 -4.26
N TYR A 17 5.32 -3.66 -3.48
CA TYR A 17 5.49 -4.61 -2.39
C TYR A 17 4.82 -4.09 -1.12
N ASP A 18 4.13 -5.00 -0.43
CA ASP A 18 3.69 -4.83 0.95
C ASP A 18 4.81 -5.24 1.92
N VAL A 19 4.72 -4.82 3.17
CA VAL A 19 5.68 -5.09 4.25
C VAL A 19 5.79 -6.59 4.58
N LYS A 20 4.76 -7.37 4.23
CA LYS A 20 4.76 -8.83 4.34
C LYS A 20 5.41 -9.53 3.13
N GLY A 21 5.88 -8.76 2.14
CA GLY A 21 6.50 -9.25 0.92
C GLY A 21 5.53 -9.72 -0.17
N ARG A 22 4.24 -9.37 -0.06
CA ARG A 22 3.22 -9.67 -1.07
C ARG A 22 3.14 -8.55 -2.09
N PHE A 23 2.76 -8.87 -3.32
CA PHE A 23 2.39 -7.84 -4.28
C PHE A 23 1.02 -7.27 -3.92
N VAL A 24 0.93 -5.95 -3.87
CA VAL A 24 -0.32 -5.21 -3.69
C VAL A 24 -0.51 -4.33 -4.91
N LEU A 25 -1.73 -4.40 -5.46
CA LEU A 25 -2.19 -3.49 -6.50
C LEU A 25 -2.58 -2.18 -5.85
N HIS A 26 -1.76 -1.14 -6.06
CA HIS A 26 -2.04 0.19 -5.57
C HIS A 26 -2.73 1.02 -6.65
N ARG A 27 -3.89 1.61 -6.35
CA ARG A 27 -4.60 2.51 -7.26
C ARG A 27 -3.83 3.82 -7.41
N ILE A 28 -3.57 4.25 -8.64
CA ILE A 28 -2.79 5.46 -8.94
C ILE A 28 -3.62 6.45 -9.77
N THR A 29 -3.15 7.70 -9.82
CA THR A 29 -3.70 8.74 -10.70
C THR A 29 -3.19 8.55 -12.14
N PRO A 30 -3.91 9.09 -13.14
CA PRO A 30 -3.48 9.00 -14.55
C PRO A 30 -2.15 9.69 -14.83
N GLU A 31 -1.77 10.69 -14.03
CA GLU A 31 -0.48 11.38 -14.17
C GLU A 31 0.68 10.47 -13.75
N GLU A 32 0.54 9.76 -12.62
CA GLU A 32 1.53 8.79 -12.18
C GLU A 32 1.64 7.58 -13.10
N ALA A 33 0.56 7.24 -13.80
CA ALA A 33 0.51 6.11 -14.73
C ALA A 33 1.33 6.32 -16.00
N LYS A 34 1.70 7.56 -16.33
CA LYS A 34 2.49 7.87 -17.55
C LYS A 34 3.96 7.47 -17.43
N TYR A 35 4.48 7.43 -16.20
CA TYR A 35 5.89 7.16 -15.96
C TYR A 35 6.12 5.92 -15.10
N LYS A 36 7.33 5.38 -15.23
CA LYS A 36 7.81 4.21 -14.50
C LYS A 36 9.19 4.49 -13.94
N LEU A 37 9.39 4.18 -12.66
CA LEU A 37 10.73 4.18 -12.09
C LEU A 37 11.45 2.89 -12.45
N CYS A 38 12.65 3.03 -12.99
CA CYS A 38 13.48 1.94 -13.47
C CYS A 38 14.85 1.99 -12.81
N ARG A 39 15.23 0.92 -12.10
CA ARG A 39 16.60 0.81 -11.60
C ARG A 39 17.57 0.42 -12.71
N VAL A 40 18.75 1.04 -12.71
CA VAL A 40 19.86 0.75 -13.61
C VAL A 40 20.59 -0.50 -13.15
N LYS A 41 20.62 -1.54 -13.99
CA LYS A 41 21.31 -2.80 -13.71
C LYS A 41 22.75 -2.80 -14.20
N ARG A 42 23.00 -2.23 -15.38
CA ARG A 42 24.34 -2.09 -15.97
C ARG A 42 24.35 -0.95 -16.98
N VAL A 43 25.51 -0.31 -17.10
CA VAL A 43 25.83 0.66 -18.14
C VAL A 43 26.97 0.06 -18.95
N GLN A 44 26.82 0.01 -20.27
CA GLN A 44 27.79 -0.60 -21.17
C GLN A 44 27.93 0.26 -22.43
N VAL A 45 29.08 0.15 -23.09
CA VAL A 45 29.33 0.78 -24.37
C VAL A 45 29.19 -0.28 -25.45
N GLY A 46 28.32 -0.02 -26.42
CA GLY A 46 28.06 -0.90 -27.55
C GLY A 46 29.07 -0.74 -28.67
N PRO A 47 28.92 -1.51 -29.76
CA PRO A 47 29.71 -1.33 -30.97
C PRO A 47 29.53 0.11 -31.49
N LYS A 48 30.61 0.68 -32.04
CA LYS A 48 30.68 2.10 -32.48
C LYS A 48 30.64 3.12 -31.33
N GLY A 49 30.99 2.72 -30.11
CA GLY A 49 31.13 3.64 -28.99
C GLY A 49 29.80 4.19 -28.45
N VAL A 50 28.66 3.57 -28.78
CA VAL A 50 27.34 4.04 -28.35
C VAL A 50 27.07 3.60 -26.91
N PRO A 51 26.97 4.52 -25.93
CA PRO A 51 26.63 4.15 -24.56
C PRO A 51 25.16 3.73 -24.49
N PHE A 52 24.89 2.63 -23.79
CA PHE A 52 23.55 2.15 -23.50
C PHE A 52 23.41 1.70 -22.05
N LEU A 53 22.20 1.88 -21.54
CA LEU A 53 21.81 1.55 -20.19
C LEU A 53 20.80 0.39 -20.22
N VAL A 54 20.99 -0.59 -19.34
CA VAL A 54 20.04 -1.68 -19.16
C VAL A 54 19.34 -1.53 -17.81
N THR A 55 18.01 -1.48 -17.84
CA THR A 55 17.20 -1.38 -16.62
C THR A 55 16.84 -2.76 -16.07
N HIS A 56 16.27 -2.78 -14.86
CA HIS A 56 15.74 -4.00 -14.22
C HIS A 56 14.63 -4.69 -15.04
N ASP A 57 13.91 -3.94 -15.87
CA ASP A 57 12.86 -4.45 -16.75
C ASP A 57 13.40 -4.93 -18.11
N ALA A 58 14.71 -5.12 -18.22
CA ALA A 58 15.42 -5.45 -19.45
C ALA A 58 15.26 -4.42 -20.59
N ARG A 59 14.75 -3.21 -20.32
CA ARG A 59 14.71 -2.13 -21.31
C ARG A 59 16.13 -1.61 -21.54
N THR A 60 16.44 -1.33 -22.80
CA THR A 60 17.71 -0.72 -23.21
C THR A 60 17.46 0.71 -23.64
N ILE A 61 18.16 1.66 -23.02
CA ILE A 61 18.07 3.09 -23.35
C ILE A 61 19.42 3.52 -23.91
N ARG A 62 19.41 4.07 -25.13
CA ARG A 62 20.61 4.56 -25.81
C ARG A 62 20.86 6.01 -25.43
N TYR A 63 22.12 6.40 -25.37
CA TYR A 63 22.56 7.75 -25.00
C TYR A 63 21.99 8.23 -23.65
N PRO A 64 22.23 7.49 -22.55
CA PRO A 64 21.93 8.00 -21.22
C PRO A 64 22.83 9.19 -20.86
N ASP A 65 22.38 10.02 -19.91
CA ASP A 65 23.21 11.06 -19.31
C ASP A 65 24.46 10.43 -18.65
N PRO A 66 25.68 10.93 -18.92
CA PRO A 66 26.92 10.45 -18.31
C PRO A 66 26.93 10.43 -16.77
N LEU A 67 26.08 11.23 -16.13
CA LEU A 67 25.96 11.30 -14.67
C LEU A 67 25.27 10.08 -14.05
N ILE A 68 24.60 9.25 -14.86
CA ILE A 68 23.87 8.07 -14.41
C ILE A 68 24.83 6.89 -14.21
N LYS A 69 24.81 6.33 -13.00
CA LYS A 69 25.64 5.17 -12.62
C LYS A 69 24.79 3.93 -12.35
N VAL A 70 25.47 2.80 -12.16
CA VAL A 70 24.83 1.53 -11.80
C VAL A 70 24.16 1.64 -10.43
N ASN A 71 22.95 1.09 -10.30
CA ASN A 71 22.08 1.12 -9.12
C ASN A 71 21.34 2.44 -8.86
N ASP A 72 21.55 3.45 -9.69
CA ASP A 72 20.68 4.63 -9.72
C ASP A 72 19.29 4.23 -10.22
N THR A 73 18.31 5.11 -10.02
CA THR A 73 16.97 4.94 -10.59
C THR A 73 16.65 6.06 -11.56
N VAL A 74 15.92 5.68 -12.60
CA VAL A 74 15.64 6.49 -13.77
C VAL A 74 14.13 6.54 -13.93
N LYS A 75 13.58 7.73 -14.04
CA LYS A 75 12.18 7.95 -14.39
C LYS A 75 12.06 7.85 -15.91
N VAL A 76 11.35 6.83 -16.35
CA VAL A 76 11.14 6.52 -17.76
C VAL A 76 9.69 6.79 -18.10
N ASP A 77 9.47 7.54 -19.16
CA ASP A 77 8.15 7.72 -19.74
C ASP A 77 7.73 6.45 -20.49
N LEU A 78 6.52 5.95 -20.23
CA LEU A 78 6.04 4.70 -20.82
C LEU A 78 5.71 4.85 -22.31
N ALA A 79 5.28 6.04 -22.74
CA ALA A 79 4.93 6.32 -24.13
C ALA A 79 6.17 6.47 -25.03
N THR A 80 7.18 7.22 -24.57
CA THR A 80 8.36 7.55 -25.37
C THR A 80 9.53 6.60 -25.12
N GLY A 81 9.55 5.92 -23.96
CA GLY A 81 10.69 5.12 -23.52
C GLY A 81 11.94 5.94 -23.19
N LYS A 82 11.81 7.28 -23.13
CA LYS A 82 12.91 8.20 -22.82
C LYS A 82 13.01 8.44 -21.31
N ILE A 83 14.16 8.98 -20.91
CA ILE A 83 14.46 9.34 -19.53
C ILE A 83 14.04 10.79 -19.33
N ASP A 84 13.20 11.05 -18.34
CA ASP A 84 12.88 12.42 -17.91
C ASP A 84 13.91 12.89 -16.89
N ASP A 85 14.02 12.10 -15.82
CA ASP A 85 14.74 12.42 -14.61
C ASP A 85 15.47 11.19 -14.11
N TYR A 86 16.55 11.40 -13.37
CA TYR A 86 17.23 10.34 -12.65
C TYR A 86 17.47 10.71 -11.19
N ILE A 87 17.66 9.67 -10.38
CA ILE A 87 17.86 9.72 -8.95
C ILE A 87 19.13 8.94 -8.65
N LYS A 88 20.12 9.65 -8.08
CA LYS A 88 21.38 9.04 -7.69
C LYS A 88 21.18 8.16 -6.46
N PHE A 89 21.89 7.05 -6.42
CA PHE A 89 22.03 6.22 -5.23
C PHE A 89 22.99 6.93 -4.25
N ASP A 90 22.42 7.74 -3.37
CA ASP A 90 23.14 8.48 -2.34
C ASP A 90 22.43 8.35 -0.98
N SER A 91 23.18 8.60 0.07
CA SER A 91 22.67 8.76 1.43
C SER A 91 21.62 9.88 1.48
N GLY A 92 20.60 9.70 2.31
CA GLY A 92 19.49 10.62 2.49
C GLY A 92 18.32 10.44 1.52
N ASN A 93 18.44 9.61 0.48
CA ASN A 93 17.35 9.33 -0.45
C ASN A 93 16.40 8.22 0.05
N VAL A 94 15.11 8.32 -0.31
CA VAL A 94 14.11 7.28 0.02
C VAL A 94 14.32 6.07 -0.86
N CYS A 95 14.36 4.89 -0.24
CA CYS A 95 14.42 3.62 -0.90
C CYS A 95 13.38 2.63 -0.39
N MET A 96 13.05 1.66 -1.25
CA MET A 96 12.27 0.49 -0.93
C MET A 96 13.12 -0.74 -1.11
N VAL A 97 12.88 -1.71 -0.23
CA VAL A 97 13.51 -3.03 -0.31
C VAL A 97 12.67 -3.93 -1.22
N THR A 98 13.23 -4.32 -2.36
CA THR A 98 12.55 -5.18 -3.35
C THR A 98 12.85 -6.67 -3.15
N GLY A 99 13.83 -7.03 -2.34
CA GLY A 99 14.24 -8.43 -2.15
C GLY A 99 14.90 -8.71 -0.80
N GLY A 100 15.08 -9.99 -0.50
CA GLY A 100 15.79 -10.48 0.69
C GLY A 100 16.00 -12.00 0.60
N HIS A 101 17.09 -12.53 1.16
CA HIS A 101 17.31 -13.98 1.24
C HIS A 101 16.63 -14.58 2.48
N THR A 102 16.12 -15.81 2.33
CA THR A 102 15.46 -16.68 3.33
C THR A 102 14.67 -15.98 4.44
N GLY A 103 13.37 -15.76 4.19
CA GLY A 103 12.40 -15.36 5.23
C GLY A 103 11.86 -13.93 5.14
N GLY A 104 12.24 -13.15 4.11
CA GLY A 104 11.53 -11.93 3.71
C GLY A 104 11.39 -10.85 4.81
N HIS A 105 12.35 -10.73 5.71
CA HIS A 105 12.16 -9.95 6.94
C HIS A 105 11.96 -8.43 6.71
N ASN A 106 12.56 -7.90 5.64
CA ASN A 106 12.61 -6.47 5.33
C ASN A 106 11.98 -6.12 3.97
N LEU A 107 11.32 -7.08 3.30
CA LEU A 107 10.74 -6.85 1.97
C LEU A 107 9.56 -5.87 2.03
N GLY A 108 9.49 -4.95 1.08
CA GLY A 108 8.43 -3.93 1.03
C GLY A 108 8.53 -2.87 2.12
N ARG A 109 9.60 -2.86 2.92
CA ARG A 109 9.90 -1.74 3.81
C ARG A 109 10.41 -0.54 3.04
N VAL A 110 10.06 0.65 3.50
CA VAL A 110 10.46 1.92 2.91
C VAL A 110 11.14 2.78 3.95
N GLY A 111 12.35 3.22 3.64
CA GLY A 111 13.16 4.05 4.54
C GLY A 111 14.13 4.93 3.77
N THR A 112 14.90 5.73 4.50
CA THR A 112 15.98 6.53 3.94
C THR A 112 17.32 5.81 4.07
N ILE A 113 18.17 5.92 3.05
CA ILE A 113 19.53 5.37 3.09
C ILE A 113 20.35 6.21 4.08
N THR A 114 20.93 5.58 5.11
CA THR A 114 21.81 6.29 6.05
C THR A 114 23.26 6.21 5.63
N SER A 115 23.76 5.00 5.41
CA SER A 115 25.16 4.75 5.09
C SER A 115 25.33 3.52 4.21
N ARG A 116 26.39 3.54 3.40
CA ARG A 116 26.83 2.42 2.56
C ARG A 116 28.17 1.93 3.09
N GLU A 117 28.21 0.68 3.53
CA GLU A 117 29.43 -0.03 3.86
C GLU A 117 29.91 -0.78 2.61
N ARG A 118 31.16 -0.53 2.22
CA ARG A 118 31.77 -1.17 1.06
C ARG A 118 32.71 -2.27 1.54
N HIS A 119 32.48 -3.48 1.04
CA HIS A 119 33.34 -4.62 1.29
C HIS A 119 33.95 -5.10 -0.02
N PRO A 120 35.25 -4.89 -0.26
CA PRO A 120 35.88 -5.37 -1.48
C PRO A 120 35.83 -6.90 -1.52
N GLY A 121 35.29 -7.45 -2.61
CA GLY A 121 35.17 -8.90 -2.80
C GLY A 121 33.90 -9.55 -2.23
N SER A 122 33.03 -8.80 -1.54
CA SER A 122 31.73 -9.31 -1.08
C SER A 122 30.59 -8.34 -1.43
N PHE A 123 29.40 -8.56 -0.86
CA PHE A 123 28.25 -7.70 -1.12
C PHE A 123 28.34 -6.43 -0.29
N ASP A 124 28.17 -5.28 -0.94
CA ASP A 124 27.98 -4.01 -0.24
C ASP A 124 26.72 -4.06 0.63
N ILE A 125 26.90 -3.67 1.90
CA ILE A 125 25.83 -3.59 2.88
C ILE A 125 25.39 -2.13 2.98
N VAL A 126 24.08 -1.92 3.03
CA VAL A 126 23.49 -0.60 3.12
C VAL A 126 22.56 -0.56 4.31
N HIS A 127 22.76 0.44 5.14
CA HIS A 127 21.93 0.72 6.28
C HIS A 127 20.80 1.66 5.87
N VAL A 128 19.58 1.29 6.26
CA VAL A 128 18.35 2.00 5.95
C VAL A 128 17.64 2.29 7.25
N LYS A 129 17.05 3.48 7.36
CA LYS A 129 16.26 3.94 8.50
C LYS A 129 14.82 4.18 8.08
N ASP A 130 13.88 3.49 8.71
CA ASP A 130 12.44 3.70 8.50
C ASP A 130 11.97 5.03 9.11
N SER A 131 10.76 5.45 8.76
CA SER A 131 10.14 6.65 9.34
C SER A 131 9.90 6.55 10.85
N GLN A 132 9.74 5.33 11.39
CA GLN A 132 9.62 5.06 12.84
C GLN A 132 10.98 4.99 13.56
N GLY A 133 12.08 5.20 12.84
CA GLY A 133 13.43 5.20 13.42
C GLY A 133 14.06 3.81 13.55
N HIS A 134 13.37 2.74 13.16
CA HIS A 134 13.97 1.41 13.05
C HIS A 134 15.05 1.39 11.98
N THR A 135 16.23 0.91 12.34
CA THR A 135 17.35 0.74 11.42
C THR A 135 17.47 -0.74 11.05
N PHE A 136 17.72 -1.00 9.77
CA PHE A 136 18.01 -2.34 9.29
C PHE A 136 19.05 -2.29 8.17
N ALA A 137 19.71 -3.41 7.94
CA ALA A 137 20.72 -3.56 6.90
C ALA A 137 20.18 -4.44 5.76
N THR A 138 20.53 -4.09 4.53
CA THR A 138 20.23 -4.90 3.33
C THR A 138 21.43 -4.92 2.40
N ARG A 139 21.47 -5.89 1.48
CA ARG A 139 22.42 -5.89 0.38
C ARG A 139 22.06 -4.80 -0.61
N LEU A 140 23.06 -4.18 -1.23
CA LEU A 140 22.87 -3.16 -2.26
C LEU A 140 21.99 -3.65 -3.43
N SER A 141 22.08 -4.94 -3.77
CA SER A 141 21.28 -5.54 -4.83
C SER A 141 19.77 -5.54 -4.58
N TYR A 142 19.32 -5.40 -3.33
CA TYR A 142 17.90 -5.42 -2.96
C TYR A 142 17.28 -4.03 -2.78
N ILE A 143 18.09 -2.98 -2.92
CA ILE A 143 17.62 -1.62 -2.73
C ILE A 143 17.13 -1.05 -4.06
N PHE A 144 16.00 -0.36 -3.97
CA PHE A 144 15.42 0.40 -5.06
C PHE A 144 15.15 1.82 -4.60
N VAL A 145 15.81 2.81 -5.21
CA VAL A 145 15.63 4.22 -4.85
C VAL A 145 14.36 4.76 -5.49
N ILE A 146 13.47 5.31 -4.67
CA ILE A 146 12.16 5.80 -5.11
C ILE A 146 12.12 7.31 -5.23
N GLY A 147 12.88 8.02 -4.41
CA GLY A 147 12.73 9.47 -4.26
C GLY A 147 13.99 10.17 -3.82
N LYS A 148 14.03 11.49 -4.06
CA LYS A 148 15.10 12.39 -3.59
C LYS A 148 14.74 12.91 -2.20
N GLY A 149 15.67 12.82 -1.26
CA GLY A 149 15.43 13.23 0.13
C GLY A 149 14.33 12.41 0.78
N THR A 150 13.31 13.07 1.35
CA THR A 150 12.17 12.44 2.04
C THR A 150 10.92 12.27 1.18
N LYS A 151 10.90 12.83 -0.04
CA LYS A 151 9.73 12.82 -0.93
C LYS A 151 9.83 11.66 -1.94
N PRO A 152 8.96 10.64 -1.85
CA PRO A 152 8.90 9.60 -2.87
C PRO A 152 8.25 10.13 -4.16
N TYR A 153 8.73 9.70 -5.33
CA TYR A 153 8.08 10.01 -6.62
C TYR A 153 6.87 9.11 -6.94
N ILE A 154 6.58 8.14 -6.08
CA ILE A 154 5.43 7.24 -6.24
C ILE A 154 4.51 7.36 -5.02
N SER A 155 3.22 7.17 -5.25
CA SER A 155 2.27 6.88 -4.18
C SER A 155 2.61 5.56 -3.47
N LEU A 156 2.70 5.58 -2.14
CA LEU A 156 2.96 4.39 -1.31
C LEU A 156 1.66 3.70 -0.86
N PRO A 157 1.68 2.37 -0.66
CA PRO A 157 0.51 1.64 -0.16
C PRO A 157 0.21 1.98 1.31
N ARG A 158 -0.98 1.56 1.77
CA ARG A 158 -1.44 1.75 3.15
C ARG A 158 -0.39 1.22 4.13
N GLY A 159 0.05 2.07 5.05
CA GLY A 159 1.13 1.74 6.00
C GLY A 159 2.52 2.27 5.63
N LYS A 160 2.67 2.95 4.48
CA LYS A 160 3.90 3.67 4.06
C LYS A 160 5.19 2.82 4.12
N GLY A 161 5.06 1.48 4.03
CA GLY A 161 6.20 0.58 4.10
C GLY A 161 6.80 0.40 5.50
N VAL A 162 6.05 0.66 6.57
CA VAL A 162 6.56 0.50 7.94
C VAL A 162 6.15 -0.85 8.53
N LYS A 163 7.13 -1.62 9.00
CA LYS A 163 6.89 -2.89 9.69
C LYS A 163 6.68 -2.69 11.18
N LEU A 164 5.43 -2.85 11.59
CA LEU A 164 5.06 -2.91 13.00
C LEU A 164 5.61 -4.20 13.64
N SER A 165 6.09 -4.07 14.87
CA SER A 165 6.41 -5.21 15.73
C SER A 165 5.14 -6.01 16.06
N SER A 166 5.27 -7.30 16.37
CA SER A 166 4.13 -8.18 16.68
C SER A 166 3.24 -7.64 17.80
N SER A 167 3.80 -6.93 18.78
CA SER A 167 3.05 -6.31 19.90
C SER A 167 2.22 -5.09 19.49
N SER A 168 2.70 -4.31 18.51
CA SER A 168 2.00 -3.12 18.00
C SER A 168 1.04 -3.42 16.84
N ALA A 169 1.12 -4.61 16.26
CA ALA A 169 0.28 -5.07 15.16
C ALA A 169 -1.11 -5.59 15.58
N LYS A 170 -1.54 -5.37 16.84
CA LYS A 170 -2.93 -5.64 17.25
C LYS A 170 -3.86 -4.72 16.45
N VAL A 171 -4.52 -5.32 15.47
CA VAL A 171 -5.60 -4.71 14.68
C VAL A 171 -6.61 -4.10 15.67
N PRO A 172 -7.07 -2.85 15.49
CA PRO A 172 -8.24 -2.39 16.23
C PRO A 172 -9.42 -3.31 15.86
N SER A 173 -9.79 -4.19 16.77
CA SER A 173 -10.95 -5.06 16.65
C SER A 173 -12.20 -4.18 16.63
N HIS A 174 -12.80 -4.03 15.44
CA HIS A 174 -14.19 -3.68 15.18
C HIS A 174 -14.90 -2.80 16.23
N THR A 175 -14.75 -1.48 16.15
CA THR A 175 -15.90 -0.60 16.40
C THR A 175 -16.58 -0.35 15.07
N PHE A 176 -17.64 -1.11 14.79
CA PHE A 176 -18.60 -0.71 13.78
C PHE A 176 -19.17 0.65 14.21
N PRO A 177 -19.07 1.73 13.42
CA PRO A 177 -19.92 2.88 13.65
C PRO A 177 -21.35 2.42 13.33
N CYS A 178 -22.17 2.29 14.36
CA CYS A 178 -23.62 2.22 14.19
C CYS A 178 -24.03 3.55 13.54
N HIS A 179 -24.17 3.57 12.23
CA HIS A 179 -24.82 4.66 11.53
C HIS A 179 -26.28 4.64 11.96
N VAL A 180 -26.61 5.45 12.97
CA VAL A 180 -27.97 5.91 13.18
C VAL A 180 -28.31 6.73 11.94
N VAL A 181 -29.14 6.16 11.06
CA VAL A 181 -29.84 6.92 10.03
C VAL A 181 -30.75 7.90 10.78
N ARG A 182 -30.29 9.15 10.95
CA ARG A 182 -31.18 10.25 11.27
C ARG A 182 -31.77 10.71 9.95
N GLU A 183 -33.00 10.28 9.70
CA GLU A 183 -33.87 10.93 8.72
C GLU A 183 -34.02 12.41 9.10
N SER A 184 -33.62 13.27 8.18
CA SER A 184 -33.84 14.70 8.24
C SER A 184 -35.29 14.99 7.85
N SER A 185 -36.17 15.17 8.84
CA SER A 185 -37.43 15.88 8.65
C SER A 185 -37.32 17.26 9.29
N SER A 186 -37.18 18.25 8.42
CA SER A 186 -37.38 19.67 8.69
C SER A 186 -38.73 19.93 9.37
N LEU A 187 -38.75 20.56 10.54
CA LEU A 187 -39.75 21.55 10.98
C LEU A 187 -39.39 22.05 12.39
N SER A 188 -39.18 23.37 12.47
CA SER A 188 -38.82 24.15 13.66
C SER A 188 -39.85 24.09 14.80
N PRO A 189 -39.41 24.24 16.07
CA PRO A 189 -40.23 24.97 17.03
C PRO A 189 -39.48 25.95 17.95
N LYS A 190 -40.22 27.01 18.29
CA LYS A 190 -39.89 28.13 19.16
C LYS A 190 -39.83 27.72 20.65
N LYS A 191 -39.03 28.46 21.43
CA LYS A 191 -39.09 28.79 22.87
C LYS A 191 -39.90 27.86 23.81
N GLY A 192 -39.26 27.35 24.88
CA GLY A 192 -39.96 26.77 26.03
C GLY A 192 -39.07 26.15 27.13
N THR A 193 -38.72 26.98 28.12
CA THR A 193 -38.64 26.76 29.59
C THR A 193 -38.45 25.35 30.21
N VAL A 194 -37.35 25.20 30.97
CA VAL A 194 -37.20 24.71 32.37
C VAL A 194 -37.95 23.45 32.85
N GLY A 195 -37.19 22.50 33.41
CA GLY A 195 -37.47 22.04 34.78
C GLY A 195 -37.91 20.58 35.03
N CYS A 196 -36.92 19.75 35.36
CA CYS A 196 -36.88 18.70 36.40
C CYS A 196 -38.19 18.29 37.13
N ARG A 197 -38.52 16.98 37.16
CA ARG A 197 -38.93 16.31 38.40
C ARG A 197 -38.78 14.79 38.39
N SER A 198 -38.61 14.30 39.60
CA SER A 198 -38.15 13.00 40.08
C SER A 198 -39.28 12.11 40.60
N ARG A 199 -38.89 10.87 40.99
CA ARG A 199 -39.59 9.84 41.80
C ARG A 199 -40.47 8.84 41.05
N ARG A 200 -40.67 7.59 41.48
CA ARG A 200 -40.03 6.62 42.41
C ARG A 200 -40.97 5.39 42.40
N SER A 201 -40.44 4.14 42.42
CA SER A 201 -41.14 2.91 42.88
C SER A 201 -42.31 2.40 41.99
N THR A 202 -42.70 1.12 41.85
CA THR A 202 -42.40 -0.18 42.46
C THR A 202 -43.08 -1.29 41.62
N LYS A 203 -42.71 -2.56 41.89
CA LYS A 203 -43.43 -3.85 41.69
C LYS A 203 -43.07 -4.72 40.47
N TRP A 204 -42.45 -5.86 40.81
CA TRP A 204 -42.48 -7.15 40.10
C TRP A 204 -43.52 -8.06 40.78
N PRO A 205 -44.15 -8.99 40.03
CA PRO A 205 -44.12 -10.43 40.35
C PRO A 205 -43.88 -11.27 39.06
N ILE A 206 -43.05 -12.33 38.99
CA ILE A 206 -43.03 -13.70 39.57
C ILE A 206 -44.16 -14.63 39.06
N ASN A 207 -43.74 -15.55 38.17
CA ASN A 207 -44.17 -16.91 37.83
C ASN A 207 -45.61 -17.26 37.44
N GLU A 208 -45.76 -17.87 36.25
CA GLU A 208 -46.19 -19.28 36.12
C GLU A 208 -45.53 -19.97 34.92
N LEU A 209 -44.94 -21.14 35.19
CA LEU A 209 -44.61 -22.19 34.23
C LEU A 209 -45.91 -22.92 33.85
N LEU A 210 -46.08 -23.26 32.56
CA LEU A 210 -46.55 -24.56 32.03
C LEU A 210 -47.22 -24.35 30.66
N TRP A 211 -46.48 -24.59 29.58
CA TRP A 211 -46.75 -25.67 28.62
C TRP A 211 -45.87 -25.51 27.37
N SER A 212 -45.04 -26.52 27.17
CA SER A 212 -44.43 -26.84 25.89
C SER A 212 -45.51 -27.11 24.82
N ILE A 213 -45.08 -27.05 23.56
CA ILE A 213 -45.69 -27.64 22.35
C ILE A 213 -46.47 -26.64 21.47
N ASN A 214 -46.04 -26.57 20.20
CA ASN A 214 -46.59 -25.87 19.05
C ASN A 214 -46.15 -24.42 18.76
N CYS A 215 -44.93 -24.27 18.24
CA CYS A 215 -44.70 -23.35 17.12
C CYS A 215 -43.56 -23.87 16.23
N MET A 216 -43.70 -25.11 15.79
CA MET A 216 -42.88 -25.72 14.74
C MET A 216 -43.84 -26.21 13.66
N LEU A 217 -44.43 -25.28 12.92
CA LEU A 217 -45.10 -25.52 11.64
C LEU A 217 -45.51 -24.14 11.09
N LEU A 218 -44.82 -23.66 10.06
CA LEU A 218 -45.27 -22.72 9.01
C LEU A 218 -44.04 -22.11 8.32
N CYS A 219 -43.28 -22.99 7.65
CA CYS A 219 -42.36 -22.62 6.57
C CYS A 219 -42.34 -23.81 5.62
N LEU A 220 -43.23 -23.82 4.62
CA LEU A 220 -43.00 -24.22 3.22
C LEU A 220 -44.34 -24.41 2.46
N PRO A 221 -44.35 -24.15 1.14
CA PRO A 221 -45.54 -23.81 0.34
C PRO A 221 -46.23 -25.03 -0.31
N PRO A 222 -47.51 -24.91 -0.74
CA PRO A 222 -48.10 -25.86 -1.68
C PRO A 222 -47.99 -25.38 -3.13
N SER A 223 -47.51 -26.27 -3.98
CA SER A 223 -47.57 -26.24 -5.45
C SER A 223 -48.99 -26.56 -5.96
N PRO A 224 -49.40 -26.05 -7.14
CA PRO A 224 -50.56 -26.57 -7.86
C PRO A 224 -50.14 -27.45 -9.05
N LEU A 225 -50.62 -28.69 -9.06
CA LEU A 225 -50.81 -29.50 -10.27
C LEU A 225 -52.02 -28.98 -11.03
N TRP A 226 -51.94 -28.80 -12.36
CA TRP A 226 -53.05 -29.06 -13.28
C TRP A 226 -52.52 -29.64 -14.60
N CYS A 227 -53.21 -30.69 -15.08
CA CYS A 227 -52.96 -31.50 -16.28
C CYS A 227 -53.25 -30.77 -17.59
N ARG A 228 -52.39 -30.93 -18.60
CA ARG A 228 -52.67 -31.56 -19.91
C ARG A 228 -51.40 -31.72 -20.71
#